data_AF-A0A1G4PWE7-F1
#
_entry.id   AF-A0A1G4PWE7-F1
#
_cell.length_a   1.000
_cell.length_b   1.000
_cell.length_c   1.000
_cell.angle_alpha   90.00
_cell.angle_beta   90.00
_cell.angle_gamma   90.00
#
_symmetry.space_group_name_H-M   'P 1'
#
loop_
_entity.id
_entity.type
_entity.pdbx_description
1 polymer ?
#
loop_
_entity_poly.entity_id
_entity_poly.type
_entity_poly.pdbx_seq_one_letter_code
_entity_poly.pdbx_strand_id
1 'polypeptide(L)'
;MGKEAVIAEYAAYLVDHPDEILPGLVTILKSANKYGFCIDKVLLLFSDQIGGFCSLQDMIGMDQHVRFRYQKAIYEFSKENFKDGIEETLCCLVLAFRMRRYEDCFCYSALFEKYRKYATGEQIQRFQAIMIGGEEVKLR
;
A
#
# COMPACT_ATOMS: atom_id res chain seq x y z
N MET A 1 -19.32 -17.45 6.51
CA MET A 1 -20.30 -16.38 6.75
C MET A 1 -19.92 -15.42 7.89
N GLY A 2 -19.07 -15.77 8.87
CA GLY A 2 -18.72 -14.84 9.97
C GLY A 2 -17.70 -13.74 9.66
N LYS A 3 -16.73 -13.95 8.76
CA LYS A 3 -15.64 -12.99 8.53
C LYS A 3 -16.06 -11.73 7.78
N GLU A 4 -16.92 -11.86 6.78
CA GLU A 4 -17.38 -10.74 5.94
C GLU A 4 -18.30 -9.78 6.71
N ALA A 5 -19.19 -10.31 7.56
CA ALA A 5 -20.06 -9.49 8.41
C ALA A 5 -19.25 -8.66 9.41
N VAL A 6 -18.26 -9.27 10.07
CA VAL A 6 -17.36 -8.58 11.00
C VAL A 6 -16.53 -7.49 10.30
N ILE A 7 -16.08 -7.71 9.07
CA ILE A 7 -15.37 -6.69 8.29
C ILE A 7 -16.31 -5.54 7.92
N ALA A 8 -17.56 -5.83 7.56
CA ALA A 8 -18.53 -4.78 7.25
C ALA A 8 -18.87 -3.93 8.48
N GLU A 9 -19.07 -4.56 9.65
CA GLU A 9 -19.27 -3.86 10.92
C GLU A 9 -18.05 -3.01 11.29
N TYR A 10 -16.84 -3.56 11.13
CA TYR A 10 -15.62 -2.82 11.40
C TYR A 10 -15.41 -1.66 10.42
N ALA A 11 -15.72 -1.86 9.14
CA ALA A 11 -15.69 -0.79 8.14
C ALA A 11 -16.70 0.32 8.48
N ALA A 12 -17.91 -0.02 8.95
CA ALA A 12 -18.89 0.97 9.39
C ALA A 12 -18.37 1.77 10.59
N TYR A 13 -17.75 1.12 11.57
CA TYR A 13 -17.09 1.80 12.69
C TYR A 13 -16.01 2.79 12.21
N LEU A 14 -15.18 2.40 11.24
CA LEU A 14 -14.12 3.28 10.72
C LEU A 14 -14.65 4.54 10.01
N VAL A 15 -15.88 4.54 9.48
CA VAL A 15 -16.50 5.74 8.89
C VAL A 15 -16.68 6.85 9.93
N ASP A 16 -17.05 6.47 11.16
CA ASP A 16 -17.28 7.42 12.26
C ASP A 16 -15.99 7.80 13.01
N HIS A 17 -14.85 7.17 12.68
CA HIS A 17 -13.57 7.36 13.35
C HIS A 17 -12.41 7.61 12.36
N PRO A 18 -12.30 8.83 11.79
CA PRO A 18 -11.31 9.15 10.75
C PRO A 18 -9.85 8.84 11.11
N ASP A 19 -9.46 9.07 12.36
CA ASP A 19 -8.10 8.83 12.86
C ASP A 19 -7.74 7.33 12.89
N GLU A 20 -8.74 6.45 12.95
CA GLU A 20 -8.58 4.99 12.99
C GLU A 20 -8.58 4.35 11.58
N ILE A 21 -8.90 5.12 10.53
CA ILE A 21 -9.05 4.56 9.17
C ILE A 21 -7.76 3.91 8.70
N LEU A 22 -6.62 4.60 8.80
CA LEU A 22 -5.34 4.06 8.35
C LEU A 22 -4.93 2.78 9.13
N PRO A 23 -4.82 2.78 10.48
CA PRO A 23 -4.48 1.57 11.22
C PRO A 23 -5.53 0.46 11.08
N GLY A 24 -6.81 0.81 10.92
CA GLY A 24 -7.88 -0.14 10.65
C GLY A 24 -7.75 -0.81 9.30
N LEU A 25 -7.48 -0.06 8.24
CA LEU A 25 -7.24 -0.59 6.89
C LEU A 25 -6.01 -1.50 6.85
N VAL A 26 -4.93 -1.17 7.56
CA VAL A 26 -3.77 -2.07 7.71
C VAL A 26 -4.20 -3.41 8.31
N THR A 27 -5.05 -3.39 9.35
CA THR A 27 -5.54 -4.59 10.02
C THR A 27 -6.44 -5.44 9.12
N ILE A 28 -7.34 -4.79 8.37
CA ILE A 28 -8.22 -5.44 7.40
C ILE A 28 -7.39 -6.09 6.29
N LEU A 29 -6.44 -5.36 5.69
CA LEU A 29 -5.57 -5.88 4.63
C LEU A 29 -4.70 -7.05 5.10
N LYS A 30 -4.09 -6.97 6.29
CA LYS A 30 -3.33 -8.09 6.87
C LYS A 30 -4.18 -9.34 7.01
N SER A 31 -5.42 -9.17 7.47
CA SER A 31 -6.37 -10.26 7.61
C SER A 31 -6.78 -10.82 6.26
N ALA A 32 -7.03 -9.96 5.26
CA ALA A 32 -7.36 -10.34 3.90
C ALA A 32 -6.24 -11.17 3.27
N ASN A 33 -4.99 -10.72 3.38
CA ASN A 33 -3.81 -11.43 2.91
C ASN A 33 -3.62 -12.78 3.61
N LYS A 34 -3.87 -12.85 4.92
CA LYS A 34 -3.70 -14.08 5.70
C LYS A 34 -4.77 -15.14 5.42
N TYR A 35 -6.01 -14.71 5.18
CA TYR A 35 -7.16 -15.60 5.11
C TYR A 35 -7.80 -15.68 3.72
N GLY A 36 -7.30 -14.92 2.74
CA GLY A 36 -7.70 -14.98 1.33
C GLY A 36 -9.10 -14.44 1.04
N PHE A 37 -9.62 -13.48 1.81
CA PHE A 37 -10.94 -12.90 1.57
C PHE A 37 -10.90 -11.58 0.80
N CYS A 38 -11.99 -11.27 0.11
CA CYS A 38 -12.11 -10.06 -0.70
C CYS A 38 -12.50 -8.84 0.15
N ILE A 39 -11.80 -7.72 -0.03
CA ILE A 39 -12.07 -6.44 0.66
C ILE A 39 -12.21 -5.26 -0.31
N ASP A 40 -12.40 -5.51 -1.61
CA ASP A 40 -12.48 -4.46 -2.63
C ASP A 40 -13.52 -3.39 -2.29
N LYS A 41 -14.66 -3.81 -1.74
CA LYS A 41 -15.72 -2.90 -1.31
C LYS A 41 -15.26 -1.97 -0.19
N VAL A 42 -14.43 -2.45 0.73
CA VAL A 42 -13.87 -1.65 1.82
C VAL A 42 -12.82 -0.68 1.27
N LEU A 43 -11.93 -1.14 0.38
CA LEU A 43 -10.94 -0.26 -0.26
C LEU A 43 -11.61 0.83 -1.10
N LEU A 44 -12.72 0.52 -1.77
CA LEU A 44 -13.52 1.49 -2.51
C LEU A 44 -14.19 2.51 -1.57
N LEU A 45 -14.76 2.03 -0.45
CA LEU A 45 -15.42 2.88 0.55
C LEU A 45 -14.48 3.97 1.10
N PHE A 46 -13.20 3.63 1.30
CA PHE A 46 -12.20 4.54 1.86
C PHE A 46 -11.26 5.17 0.81
N SER A 47 -11.64 5.12 -0.48
CA SER A 47 -10.76 5.54 -1.59
C SER A 47 -10.30 7.00 -1.47
N ASP A 48 -11.19 7.90 -1.06
CA ASP A 48 -10.87 9.32 -0.85
C ASP A 48 -9.83 9.51 0.27
N GLN A 49 -10.02 8.83 1.41
CA GLN A 49 -9.10 8.89 2.54
C GLN A 49 -7.75 8.27 2.19
N ILE A 50 -7.75 7.16 1.44
CA ILE A 50 -6.53 6.51 0.93
C ILE A 50 -5.74 7.47 0.03
N GLY A 51 -6.42 8.25 -0.82
CA GLY A 51 -5.80 9.31 -1.62
C GLY A 51 -5.11 10.37 -0.77
N GLY A 52 -5.69 10.69 0.40
CA GLY A 52 -5.15 11.65 1.36
C GLY A 52 -3.89 11.18 2.12
N PHE A 53 -3.62 9.87 2.23
CA PHE A 53 -2.49 9.39 3.07
C PHE A 53 -1.12 9.92 2.64
N CYS A 54 -0.94 10.32 1.38
CA CYS A 54 0.30 10.92 0.90
C CYS A 54 0.65 12.26 1.60
N SER A 55 -0.32 12.94 2.20
CA SER A 55 -0.10 14.19 2.93
C SER A 55 0.38 13.99 4.37
N LEU A 56 0.48 12.75 4.86
CA LEU A 56 0.99 12.46 6.20
C LEU A 56 2.46 12.91 6.32
N GLN A 57 2.78 13.61 7.41
CA GLN A 57 4.10 14.19 7.64
C GLN A 57 4.77 13.71 8.92
N ASP A 58 4.01 13.22 9.89
CA ASP A 58 4.55 12.69 11.13
C ASP A 58 5.08 11.26 10.93
N MET A 59 6.08 10.88 11.74
CA MET A 59 6.77 9.59 11.61
C MET A 59 5.82 8.39 11.82
N ILE A 60 4.83 8.52 12.70
CA ILE A 60 3.87 7.45 13.01
C ILE A 60 2.93 7.24 11.82
N GLY A 61 2.36 8.31 11.29
CA GLY A 61 1.54 8.31 10.08
C GLY A 61 2.28 7.73 8.89
N MET A 62 3.55 8.11 8.69
CA MET A 62 4.38 7.54 7.62
C MET A 62 4.65 6.04 7.78
N ASP A 63 4.96 5.56 8.99
CA ASP A 63 5.18 4.12 9.21
C ASP A 63 3.90 3.31 8.96
N GLN A 64 2.74 3.81 9.41
CA GLN A 64 1.45 3.20 9.10
C GLN A 64 1.12 3.25 7.61
N HIS A 65 1.48 4.34 6.92
CA HIS A 65 1.27 4.48 5.49
C HIS A 65 2.09 3.47 4.68
N VAL A 66 3.38 3.29 5.02
CA VAL A 66 4.24 2.27 4.39
C VAL A 66 3.66 0.87 4.62
N ARG A 67 3.21 0.57 5.85
CA ARG A 67 2.58 -0.72 6.16
C ARG A 67 1.31 -0.95 5.36
N PHE A 68 0.48 0.08 5.21
CA PHE A 68 -0.72 0.04 4.39
C PHE A 68 -0.37 -0.28 2.93
N ARG A 69 0.54 0.49 2.33
CA ARG A 69 0.99 0.31 0.93
C ARG A 69 1.54 -1.09 0.71
N TYR A 70 2.37 -1.60 1.62
CA TYR A 70 2.92 -2.93 1.51
C TYR A 70 1.84 -4.03 1.57
N GLN A 71 0.92 -3.94 2.54
CA GLN A 71 -0.15 -4.94 2.64
C GLN A 71 -1.09 -4.88 1.44
N LYS A 72 -1.35 -3.69 0.90
CA LYS A 72 -2.12 -3.53 -0.34
C LYS A 72 -1.40 -4.12 -1.54
N ALA A 73 -0.07 -3.94 -1.66
CA ALA A 73 0.72 -4.58 -2.73
C ALA A 73 0.56 -6.11 -2.72
N ILE A 74 0.74 -6.73 -1.54
CA ILE A 74 0.56 -8.19 -1.39
C ILE A 74 -0.87 -8.62 -1.75
N TYR A 75 -1.86 -7.83 -1.34
CA TYR A 75 -3.26 -8.09 -1.65
C TYR A 75 -3.53 -8.10 -3.16
N GLU A 76 -3.09 -7.07 -3.88
CA GLU A 76 -3.24 -7.00 -5.34
C GLU A 76 -2.48 -8.12 -6.05
N PHE A 77 -1.26 -8.45 -5.60
CA PHE A 77 -0.53 -9.59 -6.15
C PHE A 77 -1.25 -10.92 -5.96
N SER A 78 -1.92 -11.12 -4.82
CA SER A 78 -2.71 -12.33 -4.56
C SER A 78 -3.92 -12.47 -5.49
N LYS A 79 -4.38 -11.34 -6.06
CA LYS A 79 -5.49 -11.26 -7.00
C LYS A 79 -5.05 -11.19 -8.46
N GLU A 80 -3.75 -11.34 -8.73
CA GLU A 80 -3.16 -11.17 -10.06
C GLU A 80 -3.33 -9.77 -10.66
N ASN A 81 -3.67 -8.77 -9.83
CA ASN A 81 -3.72 -7.36 -10.18
C ASN A 81 -2.29 -6.78 -10.18
N PHE A 82 -1.42 -7.34 -11.01
CA PHE A 82 0.02 -7.08 -10.94
C PHE A 82 0.40 -5.60 -11.11
N LYS A 83 -0.33 -4.86 -11.97
CA LYS A 83 -0.06 -3.44 -12.19
C LYS A 83 -0.27 -2.63 -10.92
N ASP A 84 -1.38 -2.86 -10.22
CA ASP A 84 -1.69 -2.14 -8.99
C ASP A 84 -0.74 -2.58 -7.85
N GLY A 85 -0.44 -3.88 -7.75
CA GLY A 85 0.56 -4.36 -6.78
C GLY A 85 1.95 -3.75 -6.98
N ILE A 86 2.37 -3.56 -8.23
CA ILE A 86 3.61 -2.88 -8.58
C ILE A 86 3.54 -1.40 -8.20
N GLU A 87 2.43 -0.72 -8.49
CA GLU A 87 2.25 0.68 -8.14
C GLU A 87 2.36 0.92 -6.62
N GLU A 88 1.73 0.05 -5.83
CA GLU A 88 1.82 0.09 -4.37
C GLU A 88 3.27 -0.21 -3.89
N THR A 89 3.98 -1.11 -4.56
CA THR A 89 5.40 -1.41 -4.28
C THR A 89 6.30 -0.20 -4.56
N LEU A 90 6.05 0.54 -5.65
CA LEU A 90 6.78 1.77 -5.96
C LEU A 90 6.50 2.86 -4.92
N CYS A 91 5.26 2.96 -4.43
CA CYS A 91 4.92 3.86 -3.34
C CYS A 91 5.69 3.51 -2.05
N CYS A 92 5.79 2.23 -1.69
CA CYS A 92 6.62 1.78 -0.56
C CYS A 92 8.08 2.20 -0.72
N LEU A 93 8.64 2.05 -1.93
CA LEU A 93 10.03 2.40 -2.22
C LEU A 93 10.27 3.92 -2.04
N VAL A 94 9.39 4.77 -2.58
CA VAL A 94 9.46 6.22 -2.41
C VAL A 94 9.41 6.61 -0.93
N LEU A 95 8.48 6.02 -0.17
CA LEU A 95 8.34 6.29 1.26
C LEU A 95 9.57 5.81 2.05
N ALA A 96 10.14 4.64 1.71
CA ALA A 96 11.35 4.14 2.35
C ALA A 96 12.55 5.08 2.16
N PHE A 97 12.73 5.63 0.95
CA PHE A 97 13.74 6.66 0.70
C PHE A 97 13.47 7.93 1.51
N ARG A 98 12.24 8.45 1.50
CA ARG A 98 11.84 9.65 2.27
C ARG A 98 12.05 9.49 3.77
N MET A 99 11.86 8.28 4.30
CA MET A 99 12.09 7.94 5.71
C MET A 99 13.53 7.53 6.01
N ARG A 100 14.43 7.50 5.01
CA ARG A 100 15.81 7.02 5.11
C ARG A 100 15.95 5.60 5.64
N ARG A 101 14.97 4.74 5.33
CA ARG A 101 14.90 3.32 5.72
C ARG A 101 15.48 2.44 4.62
N TYR A 102 16.78 2.54 4.38
CA TYR A 102 17.44 1.89 3.25
C TYR A 102 17.36 0.35 3.25
N GLU A 103 17.26 -0.27 4.43
CA GLU A 103 17.04 -1.72 4.56
C GLU A 103 15.72 -2.16 3.91
N ASP A 104 14.66 -1.35 4.05
CA ASP A 104 13.37 -1.63 3.44
C ASP A 104 13.38 -1.41 1.92
N CYS A 105 14.23 -0.48 1.42
CA CYS A 105 14.42 -0.28 -0.01
C CYS A 105 14.88 -1.58 -0.70
N PHE A 106 15.74 -2.36 -0.04
CA PHE A 106 16.17 -3.67 -0.57
C PHE A 106 14.97 -4.63 -0.70
N CYS A 107 14.15 -4.74 0.34
CA CYS A 107 12.96 -5.60 0.35
C CYS A 107 11.96 -5.21 -0.75
N TYR A 108 11.68 -3.91 -0.92
CA TYR A 108 10.73 -3.43 -1.93
C TYR A 108 11.30 -3.54 -3.35
N SER A 109 12.61 -3.36 -3.52
CA SER A 109 13.28 -3.61 -4.80
C SER A 109 13.20 -5.08 -5.19
N ALA A 110 13.47 -6.00 -4.26
CA ALA A 110 13.33 -7.43 -4.51
C ALA A 110 11.87 -7.82 -4.84
N LEU A 111 10.89 -7.19 -4.17
CA LEU A 111 9.48 -7.38 -4.46
C LEU A 111 9.12 -6.90 -5.88
N PHE A 112 9.62 -5.72 -6.30
CA PHE A 112 9.44 -5.23 -7.67
C PHE A 112 10.04 -6.20 -8.68
N GLU A 113 11.31 -6.61 -8.49
CA GLU A 113 12.01 -7.52 -9.40
C GLU A 113 11.26 -8.86 -9.57
N LYS A 114 10.66 -9.38 -8.49
CA LYS A 114 9.82 -10.59 -8.55
C LYS A 114 8.66 -10.47 -9.53
N TYR A 115 8.04 -9.29 -9.65
CA TYR A 115 6.88 -9.04 -10.50
C TYR A 115 7.19 -8.21 -11.76
N ARG A 116 8.45 -7.85 -11.99
CA ARG A 116 8.90 -6.95 -13.06
C ARG A 116 8.41 -7.31 -14.45
N LYS A 117 8.26 -8.61 -14.74
CA LYS A 117 7.75 -9.10 -16.04
C LYS A 117 6.31 -8.64 -16.36
N TYR A 118 5.56 -8.19 -15.35
CA TYR A 118 4.20 -7.67 -15.48
C TYR A 118 4.15 -6.14 -15.43
N ALA A 119 5.28 -5.48 -15.17
CA ALA A 119 5.36 -4.02 -15.08
C ALA A 119 5.15 -3.36 -16.45
N THR A 120 4.49 -2.21 -16.46
CA THR A 120 4.45 -1.36 -17.65
C THR A 120 5.82 -0.69 -17.88
N GLY A 121 6.06 -0.22 -19.11
CA GLY A 121 7.28 0.56 -19.41
C GLY A 121 7.43 1.78 -18.51
N GLU A 122 6.32 2.46 -18.19
CA GLU A 122 6.28 3.59 -17.26
C GLU A 122 6.68 3.19 -15.83
N GLN A 123 6.15 2.06 -15.32
CA GLN A 123 6.50 1.55 -13.99
C GLN A 123 7.98 1.17 -13.89
N ILE A 124 8.54 0.59 -14.96
CA ILE A 124 9.98 0.28 -15.04
C ILE A 124 10.82 1.57 -15.02
N GLN A 125 10.43 2.57 -15.82
CA GLN A 125 11.12 3.86 -15.84
C GLN A 125 11.06 4.55 -14.47
N ARG A 126 9.91 4.53 -13.81
CA ARG A 126 9.74 5.09 -12.47
C ARG A 126 10.57 4.35 -11.42
N PHE A 127 10.61 3.01 -11.47
CA PHE A 127 11.49 2.23 -10.61
C PHE A 127 12.97 2.63 -10.79
N GLN A 128 13.43 2.74 -12.03
CA GLN A 128 14.79 3.17 -12.34
C GLN A 128 15.06 4.59 -11.84
N ALA A 129 14.13 5.52 -12.05
CA ALA A 129 14.25 6.89 -11.57
C ALA A 129 14.33 6.96 -10.03
N ILE A 130 13.56 6.14 -9.30
CA ILE A 130 13.63 6.07 -7.84
C ILE A 130 14.99 5.53 -7.38
N MET A 131 15.47 4.44 -8.00
CA MET A 131 16.71 3.77 -7.61
C MET A 131 17.98 4.55 -7.96
N ILE A 132 17.97 5.28 -9.08
CA ILE A 132 19.10 6.10 -9.54
C ILE A 132 19.05 7.49 -8.91
N GLY A 133 17.85 8.07 -8.81
CA GLY A 133 17.66 9.45 -8.38
C GLY A 133 17.77 9.66 -6.88
N GLY A 134 17.18 8.77 -6.05
CA GLY A 134 17.09 8.95 -4.59
C GLY A 134 16.33 10.22 -4.16
N GLU A 135 15.30 10.10 -3.30
CA GLU A 135 14.50 11.20 -2.69
C GLU A 135 13.81 12.26 -3.61
N GLU A 136 14.27 12.54 -4.83
CA GLU A 136 13.75 13.65 -5.67
C GLU A 136 12.52 13.32 -6.53
N VAL A 137 11.99 12.10 -6.46
CA VAL A 137 10.78 11.73 -7.23
C VAL A 137 9.54 12.33 -6.55
N LYS A 138 9.22 13.59 -6.91
CA LYS A 138 7.94 14.23 -6.58
C LYS A 138 6.81 13.41 -7.20
N LEU A 139 6.01 12.77 -6.35
CA LEU A 139 4.70 12.21 -6.73
C LEU A 139 3.88 13.34 -7.35
N ARG A 140 3.54 13.20 -8.64
CA ARG A 140 2.53 14.05 -9.31
C ARG A 140 1.15 13.53 -8.98
#